data_AF-A0A7V9Z6K3-F1
#
_entry.id   AF-A0A7V9Z6K3-F1
#
_cell.length_a   1.000
_cell.length_b   1.000
_cell.length_c   1.000
_cell.angle_alpha   90.00
_cell.angle_beta   90.00
_cell.angle_gamma   90.00
#
_symmetry.space_group_name_H-M   'P 1'
#
loop_
_entity.id
_entity.type
_entity.pdbx_description
1 polymer ?
#
loop_
_entity_poly.entity_id
_entity_poly.type
_entity_poly.pdbx_seq_one_letter_code
_entity_poly.pdbx_strand_id
1 'polypeptide(L)' 'MSLKIRIYSDFVCPFLFYWKNPLMEAVNGKDIEIEWMPFELRSYSTEPMSLNNECI' A
#
# COMPACT_ATOMS: atom_id res chain seq x y z
N MET A 1 21.19 15.18 3.85
CA MET A 1 20.72 14.36 2.72
C MET A 1 19.38 13.82 3.16
N SER A 2 18.28 14.26 2.54
CA SER A 2 16.96 13.73 2.91
C SER A 2 16.84 12.30 2.39
N LEU A 3 16.27 11.42 3.19
CA LEU A 3 15.99 10.05 2.77
C LEU A 3 14.73 10.05 1.91
N LYS A 4 14.83 9.62 0.65
CA LYS A 4 13.67 9.51 -0.25
C LYS A 4 13.09 8.11 -0.21
N ILE A 5 11.80 8.01 0.09
CA ILE A 5 11.03 6.75 0.17
C ILE A 5 9.94 6.78 -0.90
N ARG A 6 9.89 5.73 -1.73
CA ARG A 6 8.78 5.50 -2.66
C ARG A 6 7.83 4.47 -2.10
N ILE A 7 6.55 4.82 -2.06
CA ILE A 7 5.48 3.96 -1.57
C ILE A 7 4.59 3.58 -2.72
N TYR A 8 4.55 2.30 -3.02
CA TYR A 8 3.63 1.74 -4.00
C TYR A 8 2.33 1.39 -3.30
N SER A 9 1.27 2.10 -3.64
CA SER A 9 -0.06 1.96 -3.03
C SER A 9 -1.08 1.48 -4.05
N ASP A 10 -1.87 0.49 -3.65
CA ASP A 10 -3.09 0.05 -4.35
C ASP A 10 -4.30 0.25 -3.42
N PHE A 11 -5.40 0.78 -3.96
CA PHE A 11 -6.66 0.97 -3.25
C PHE A 11 -7.30 -0.34 -2.74
N VAL A 12 -7.03 -1.48 -3.39
CA VAL A 12 -7.55 -2.80 -2.99
C VAL A 12 -6.77 -3.41 -1.83
N CYS A 13 -5.59 -2.88 -1.50
CA CYS A 13 -4.75 -3.45 -0.45
C CYS A 13 -5.36 -3.15 0.93
N PRO A 14 -5.85 -4.16 1.68
CA PRO A 14 -6.45 -3.93 2.99
C PRO A 14 -5.43 -3.41 4.01
N PHE A 15 -4.16 -3.76 3.84
CA PHE A 15 -3.07 -3.29 4.70
C PHE A 15 -2.77 -1.81 4.52
N LEU A 16 -3.11 -1.23 3.36
CA LEU A 16 -2.83 0.18 3.07
C LEU A 16 -3.53 1.11 4.09
N PHE A 17 -4.69 0.70 4.59
CA PHE A 17 -5.43 1.43 5.61
C PHE A 17 -4.73 1.40 6.98
N TYR A 18 -4.14 0.27 7.36
CA TYR A 18 -3.56 0.07 8.69
C TYR A 18 -2.19 0.73 8.88
N TRP A 19 -1.32 0.67 7.88
CA TRP A 19 0.07 1.11 8.02
C TRP A 19 0.30 2.62 7.81
N LYS A 20 -0.66 3.35 7.23
CA LYS A 20 -0.48 4.77 6.90
C LYS A 20 -0.19 5.62 8.13
N ASN A 21 -0.99 5.45 9.18
CA ASN A 21 -0.84 6.21 10.43
C ASN A 21 0.51 5.95 11.13
N PRO A 22 0.91 4.69 11.41
CA PRO A 22 2.19 4.44 12.07
C PRO A 22 3.39 4.87 11.20
N LEU A 23 3.28 4.80 9.88
CA LEU A 23 4.31 5.34 8.99
C LEU A 23 4.46 6.86 9.17
N MET A 24 3.35 7.60 9.12
CA MET A 24 3.37 9.07 9.28
C MET A 24 3.92 9.49 10.64
N GLU A 25 3.60 8.74 11.70
CA GLU A 25 4.16 8.93 13.03
C GLU A 25 5.67 8.67 13.05
N ALA A 26 6.12 7.57 12.43
CA ALA A 26 7.53 7.19 12.40
C ALA A 26 8.42 8.16 11.61
N VAL A 27 7.88 8.86 10.61
CA VAL A 27 8.61 9.86 9.80
C VAL A 27 8.47 11.28 10.33
N ASN A 28 7.61 11.52 11.32
CA ASN A 28 7.40 12.85 11.87
C ASN A 28 8.71 13.43 12.45
N GLY A 29 9.02 14.67 12.07
CA GLY A 29 10.24 15.37 12.50
C GLY A 29 11.54 14.84 11.88
N LYS A 30 11.49 13.93 10.91
CA LYS A 30 12.66 13.42 10.17
C LYS A 30 12.78 14.07 8.80
N ASP A 31 14.00 14.20 8.30
CA ASP A 31 14.31 14.68 6.94
C ASP A 31 14.05 13.58 5.91
N ILE A 32 12.76 13.31 5.64
CA ILE A 32 12.29 12.23 4.75
C ILE A 32 11.33 12.82 3.70
N GLU A 33 11.59 12.48 2.44
CA GLU A 33 10.69 12.78 1.31
C GLU A 33 9.91 11.51 0.95
N ILE A 34 8.58 11.56 1.01
CA ILE A 34 7.72 10.45 0.62
C ILE A 34 7.09 10.74 -0.74
N GLU A 35 7.31 9.84 -1.68
CA GLU A 35 6.69 9.84 -3.01
C GLU A 35 5.70 8.66 -3.10
N TRP A 36 4.44 8.98 -3.40
CA TRP A 36 3.36 8.00 -3.56
C TRP A 36 3.25 7.58 -5.02
N MET A 37 3.34 6.28 -5.26
CA MET A 37 3.27 5.66 -6.57
C MET A 37 2.01 4.78 -6.64
N PRO A 38 1.15 4.93 -7.66
CA PRO A 38 0.06 3.99 -7.87
C PRO A 38 0.62 2.62 -8.26
N PHE A 39 -0.04 1.56 -7.79
CA PHE A 39 0.29 0.18 -8.11
C PHE A 39 -0.99 -0.64 -8.31
N GLU A 40 -0.92 -1.66 -9.17
CA GLU A 40 -1.98 -2.63 -9.40
C GLU A 40 -1.55 -3.99 -8.83
N LEU A 41 -2.09 -4.31 -7.66
CA LEU A 41 -1.90 -5.56 -6.91
C LEU A 41 -2.61 -6.72 -7.60
N ARG A 42 -3.74 -6.44 -8.29
CA ARG A 42 -4.45 -7.43 -9.09
C ARG A 42 -3.93 -7.39 -10.53
N SER A 43 -3.54 -8.54 -11.07
CA SER A 43 -3.22 -8.63 -12.50
C SER A 43 -4.49 -8.49 -13.34
N TYR A 44 -4.39 -7.84 -14.49
CA TYR A 44 -5.51 -7.54 -15.40
C TYR A 44 -6.38 -8.77 -15.77
N SER A 45 -5.84 -9.98 -15.64
CA SER A 45 -6.52 -11.24 -15.97
C SER A 45 -6.95 -12.08 -14.77
N THR A 46 -6.96 -11.54 -13.55
CA THR A 46 -7.41 -12.31 -12.38
C THR A 46 -8.93 -12.41 -12.37
N GLU A 47 -9.48 -13.62 -12.34
CA GLU A 47 -10.92 -13.81 -12.19
C GLU A 47 -11.42 -13.24 -10.84
N PRO A 48 -12.64 -12.67 -10.79
CA PRO A 48 -13.24 -12.25 -9.52
C PRO A 48 -13.30 -13.41 -8.54
N MET A 49 -13.05 -13.13 -7.27
CA MET A 49 -13.16 -14.14 -6.22
C MET A 49 -14.60 -14.69 -6.22
N SER A 50 -14.74 -16.00 -6.40
CA SER A 50 -16.04 -16.66 -6.41
C SER A 50 -16.59 -16.69 -4.98
N LEU A 51 -17.89 -16.46 -4.81
CA LEU A 51 -18.57 -16.58 -3.51
C LEU A 51 -18.66 -18.02 -3.02
N ASN A 52 -18.45 -19.00 -3.91
CA ASN A 52 -18.72 -20.41 -3.68
C ASN A 52 -17.41 -21.20 -3.74
N ASN A 53 -16.56 -21.08 -2.71
CA ASN A 53 -15.21 -21.67 -2.56
C ASN A 53 -14.12 -20.67 -3.03
N GLU A 54 -13.12 -20.24 -2.26
CA GLU A 54 -12.37 -20.86 -1.16
C GLU A 54 -11.96 -19.78 -0.13
N CYS A 55 -12.43 -19.91 1.11
CA CYS A 55 -11.82 -19.28 2.28
C CYS A 55 -11.41 -20.40 3.25
N ILE A 56 -10.54 -21.31 2.79
CA ILE A 56 -9.68 -22.17 3.60
C ILE A 56 -8.37 -22.34 2.83
#